data_AF-Q6CAJ9-F1
#
_entry.id   AF-Q6CAJ9-F1
#
_cell.length_a   1.000
_cell.length_b   1.000
_cell.length_c   1.000
_cell.angle_alpha   90.00
_cell.angle_beta   90.00
_cell.angle_gamma   90.00
#
_symmetry.space_group_name_H-M   'P 1'
#
loop_
_entity.id
_entity.type
_entity.pdbx_description
1 polymer ?
#
loop_
_entity_poly.entity_id
_entity_poly.type
_entity_poly.pdbx_seq_one_letter_code
_entity_poly.pdbx_strand_id
1 'polypeptide(L)'
;MASPLKQVKTEIKPKNARLYDQFFTDSPKTPQYWHELFAITCNKQLWTELLQKTPTDVFLRPNQITASQTFFDKGISLLKISGSSSADQANVLNLLESFLAQVLAKSWPNNSTDVINVIAGFASIDKVFYQFLNSIDLIIRSKDVKLETKRKAVETLMVTVSGAYNTSVVTYFNQRGIFSALMSYITFDETEDTYILEAFKLVGLLANVEKFESSNPYQTLLADFVDEKPMLKIIPALGAEFVKCRDDYIPTQTSWFRTATLSDAQIAALPSKRLSILLPTLEFVQKNKLFAKTLITDKGHRTKNYDTEPALAAFLSLCSYLFSNQNKNPRAEMYSKVALIILQLLLPELHQSFNTKASIKINAKQRKPPLPETEAYTFGTGLLDALLCCLRYNMKKPLPDIYDLALVVTEATLMVYRDTPSNYHWNELWSTLLNLVQFINKHADDTNSTSSKRDTGAILTCLAIPLASEGLSEEQKHQLIHKVVENSGALKTLIANYKSKTSSALIVMSTVDHFESIIVKEHQQRSANPDIVIRDNYSGYKKSIAPFVGSFWAEIQPREFKESRERIFLKKFTKECLA
;
A
#
# COMPACT_ATOMS: atom_id res chain seq x y z
N MET A 1 -54.70 56.93 -15.30
CA MET A 1 -54.13 56.34 -14.07
C MET A 1 -53.69 54.92 -14.38
N ALA A 2 -52.39 54.65 -14.37
CA ALA A 2 -51.83 53.30 -14.46
C ALA A 2 -50.80 53.15 -13.33
N SER A 3 -50.97 52.15 -12.47
CA SER A 3 -50.19 51.92 -11.25
C SER A 3 -48.90 51.14 -11.56
N PRO A 4 -47.72 51.54 -11.06
CA PRO A 4 -46.45 50.88 -11.35
C PRO A 4 -45.94 50.09 -10.14
N LEU A 5 -46.12 48.77 -10.11
CA LEU A 5 -45.34 47.90 -9.21
C LEU A 5 -45.01 46.58 -9.93
N LYS A 6 -43.94 46.62 -10.73
CA LYS A 6 -43.17 45.40 -11.05
C LYS A 6 -42.51 44.95 -9.76
N GLN A 7 -43.05 43.90 -9.13
CA GLN A 7 -42.37 43.19 -8.05
C GLN A 7 -41.08 42.58 -8.60
N VAL A 8 -39.95 43.22 -8.30
CA VAL A 8 -38.62 42.61 -8.42
C VAL A 8 -38.57 41.52 -7.34
N LYS A 9 -38.69 40.25 -7.73
CA LYS A 9 -38.37 39.12 -6.85
C LYS A 9 -36.86 39.14 -6.59
N THR A 10 -36.40 39.91 -5.61
CA THR A 10 -35.06 39.75 -5.04
C THR A 10 -35.04 38.45 -4.27
N GLU A 11 -34.38 37.42 -4.81
CA GLU A 11 -34.08 36.19 -4.07
C GLU A 11 -33.29 36.55 -2.81
N ILE A 12 -33.88 36.32 -1.64
CA ILE A 12 -33.26 36.59 -0.35
C ILE A 12 -32.16 35.53 -0.14
N LYS A 13 -30.92 35.86 -0.50
CA LYS A 13 -29.76 35.02 -0.18
C LYS A 13 -29.70 34.73 1.33
N PRO A 14 -29.42 33.49 1.76
CA PRO A 14 -29.33 33.13 3.17
C PRO A 14 -28.18 33.88 3.86
N LYS A 15 -28.29 34.11 5.17
CA LYS A 15 -27.37 34.99 5.93
C LYS A 15 -25.90 34.54 5.83
N ASN A 16 -25.65 33.22 5.85
CA ASN A 16 -24.33 32.65 5.64
C ASN A 16 -23.73 33.00 4.26
N ALA A 17 -24.50 32.86 3.17
CA ALA A 17 -24.04 33.22 1.83
C ALA A 17 -23.67 34.71 1.72
N ARG A 18 -24.42 35.59 2.38
CA ARG A 18 -24.09 37.03 2.43
C ARG A 18 -22.78 37.29 3.16
N LEU A 19 -22.52 36.62 4.28
CA LEU A 19 -21.27 36.75 5.03
C LEU A 19 -20.07 36.20 4.25
N TYR A 20 -20.27 35.11 3.49
CA TYR A 20 -19.23 34.56 2.61
C TYR A 20 -18.94 35.48 1.42
N ASP A 21 -19.97 36.05 0.78
CA ASP A 21 -19.79 37.07 -0.28
C ASP A 21 -19.04 38.30 0.27
N GLN A 22 -19.40 38.75 1.48
CA GLN A 22 -18.72 39.84 2.18
C GLN A 22 -17.27 39.54 2.54
N PHE A 23 -16.84 38.27 2.60
CA PHE A 23 -15.46 37.91 2.91
C PHE A 23 -14.49 38.47 1.85
N PHE A 24 -14.91 38.44 0.57
CA PHE A 24 -14.08 38.80 -0.58
C PHE A 24 -14.24 40.25 -1.05
N THR A 25 -15.01 41.06 -0.32
CA THR A 25 -15.11 42.50 -0.61
C THR A 25 -13.89 43.24 -0.11
N ASP A 26 -13.48 44.30 -0.80
CA ASP A 26 -12.31 45.11 -0.43
C ASP A 26 -12.52 45.92 0.88
N SER A 27 -13.71 45.91 1.47
CA SER A 27 -14.02 46.61 2.71
C SER A 27 -13.37 45.95 3.94
N PRO A 28 -12.83 46.74 4.89
CA PRO A 28 -12.26 46.21 6.12
C PRO A 28 -13.33 45.51 6.96
N LYS A 29 -12.98 44.34 7.52
CA LYS A 29 -13.92 43.51 8.29
C LYS A 29 -13.97 43.95 9.75
N THR A 30 -15.17 44.27 10.25
CA THR A 30 -15.38 44.68 11.65
C THR A 30 -15.28 43.50 12.62
N PRO A 31 -15.01 43.71 13.92
CA PRO A 31 -15.05 42.64 14.92
C PRO A 31 -16.38 41.87 14.93
N GLN A 32 -17.50 42.59 14.75
CA GLN A 32 -18.85 42.03 14.69
C GLN A 32 -19.01 41.04 13.54
N TYR A 33 -18.47 41.35 12.36
CA TYR A 33 -18.49 40.45 11.21
C TYR A 33 -17.90 39.07 11.54
N TRP A 34 -16.75 39.05 12.22
CA TRP A 34 -16.08 37.80 12.58
C TRP A 34 -16.88 37.00 13.61
N HIS A 35 -17.46 37.67 14.61
CA HIS A 35 -18.34 36.99 15.56
C HIS A 35 -19.54 36.34 14.86
N GLU A 36 -20.17 37.04 13.91
CA GLU A 36 -21.29 36.49 13.15
C GLU A 36 -20.88 35.34 12.22
N LEU A 37 -19.71 35.44 11.57
CA LEU A 37 -19.20 34.41 10.67
C LEU A 37 -18.98 33.08 11.39
N PHE A 38 -18.35 33.11 12.57
CA PHE A 38 -18.05 31.89 13.34
C PHE A 38 -19.23 31.38 14.17
N ALA A 39 -20.20 32.24 14.52
CA ALA A 39 -21.39 31.84 15.27
C ALA A 39 -22.44 31.13 14.39
N ILE A 40 -22.51 31.45 13.09
CA ILE A 40 -23.47 30.82 12.18
C ILE A 40 -22.95 29.46 11.72
N THR A 41 -23.83 28.46 11.72
CA THR A 41 -23.50 27.11 11.22
C THR A 41 -22.96 27.14 9.80
N CYS A 42 -21.79 26.53 9.62
CA CYS A 42 -21.06 26.47 8.38
C CYS A 42 -21.84 25.68 7.35
N ASN A 43 -22.15 26.32 6.22
CA ASN A 43 -22.56 25.61 5.02
C ASN A 43 -21.30 25.26 4.22
N LYS A 44 -20.75 24.08 4.50
CA LYS A 44 -19.49 23.58 3.91
C LYS A 44 -19.52 23.63 2.38
N GLN A 45 -20.64 23.27 1.76
CA GLN A 45 -20.78 23.29 0.30
C GLN A 45 -20.65 24.70 -0.27
N LEU A 46 -21.46 25.66 0.22
CA LEU A 46 -21.43 27.04 -0.27
C LEU A 46 -20.07 27.71 -0.04
N TRP A 47 -19.47 27.50 1.13
CA TRP A 47 -18.17 28.07 1.47
C TRP A 47 -17.06 27.50 0.56
N THR A 48 -17.07 26.18 0.36
CA THR A 48 -16.11 25.49 -0.52
C THR A 48 -16.24 25.95 -1.97
N GLU A 49 -17.47 26.00 -2.51
CA GLU A 49 -17.72 26.46 -3.89
C GLU A 49 -17.22 27.89 -4.12
N LEU A 50 -17.44 28.76 -3.13
CA LEU A 50 -17.04 30.15 -3.23
C LEU A 50 -15.51 30.29 -3.20
N LEU A 51 -14.84 29.63 -2.24
CA LEU A 51 -13.37 29.56 -2.18
C LEU A 51 -12.75 28.96 -3.44
N GLN A 52 -13.36 27.93 -4.00
CA GLN A 52 -12.90 27.27 -5.22
C GLN A 52 -12.95 28.22 -6.42
N LYS A 53 -14.06 28.95 -6.60
CA LYS A 53 -14.28 29.91 -7.69
C LYS A 53 -13.36 31.13 -7.61
N THR A 54 -12.92 31.52 -6.41
CA THR A 54 -12.04 32.68 -6.25
C THR A 54 -10.64 32.40 -6.83
N PRO A 55 -10.15 33.20 -7.78
CA PRO A 55 -8.82 33.01 -8.37
C PRO A 55 -7.69 33.47 -7.42
N THR A 56 -6.46 33.01 -7.67
CA THR A 56 -5.32 33.24 -6.77
C THR A 56 -4.88 34.69 -6.70
N ASP A 57 -5.07 35.48 -7.76
CA ASP A 57 -4.81 36.93 -7.80
C ASP A 57 -5.66 37.71 -6.79
N VAL A 58 -6.91 37.28 -6.56
CA VAL A 58 -7.79 37.89 -5.56
C VAL A 58 -7.25 37.63 -4.16
N PHE A 59 -6.78 36.41 -3.88
CA PHE A 59 -6.18 36.09 -2.58
C PHE A 59 -4.90 36.86 -2.28
N LEU A 60 -4.17 37.29 -3.32
CA LEU A 60 -2.93 38.06 -3.20
C LEU A 60 -3.15 39.57 -3.05
N ARG A 61 -4.40 40.06 -3.09
CA ARG A 61 -4.70 41.48 -2.83
C ARG A 61 -4.43 41.80 -1.36
N PRO A 62 -3.85 42.97 -1.02
CA PRO A 62 -3.49 43.32 0.35
C PRO A 62 -4.64 43.16 1.36
N ASN A 63 -5.83 43.66 1.03
CA ASN A 63 -7.01 43.57 1.91
C ASN A 63 -7.48 42.11 2.09
N GLN A 64 -7.38 41.29 1.03
CA GLN A 64 -7.77 39.88 1.09
C GLN A 64 -6.77 39.04 1.87
N ILE A 65 -5.46 39.31 1.73
CA ILE A 65 -4.41 38.69 2.55
C ILE A 65 -4.69 38.97 4.03
N THR A 66 -4.92 40.22 4.40
CA THR A 66 -5.22 40.58 5.80
C THR A 66 -6.51 39.91 6.29
N ALA A 67 -7.56 39.83 5.46
CA ALA A 67 -8.80 39.14 5.81
C ALA A 67 -8.57 37.64 6.04
N SER A 68 -7.81 36.98 5.17
CA SER A 68 -7.47 35.56 5.27
C SER A 68 -6.61 35.25 6.50
N GLN A 69 -5.58 36.06 6.78
CA GLN A 69 -4.75 35.93 7.98
C GLN A 69 -5.58 36.13 9.26
N THR A 70 -6.44 37.16 9.28
CA THR A 70 -7.31 37.45 10.44
C THR A 70 -8.33 36.35 10.66
N PHE A 71 -8.89 35.79 9.57
CA PHE A 71 -9.80 34.65 9.63
C PHE A 71 -9.14 33.44 10.30
N PHE A 72 -7.93 33.10 9.86
CA PHE A 72 -7.22 31.94 10.40
C PHE A 72 -6.84 32.13 11.87
N ASP A 73 -6.26 33.28 12.22
CA ASP A 73 -5.89 33.62 13.60
C ASP A 73 -7.11 33.63 14.56
N LYS A 74 -8.21 34.26 14.15
CA LYS A 74 -9.45 34.27 14.95
C LYS A 74 -10.06 32.88 15.06
N GLY A 75 -10.09 32.10 13.98
CA GLY A 75 -10.58 30.72 14.03
C GLY A 75 -9.80 29.90 15.05
N ILE A 76 -8.47 29.96 15.04
CA ILE A 76 -7.62 29.26 16.01
C ILE A 76 -7.89 29.74 17.44
N SER A 77 -8.10 31.06 17.64
CA SER A 77 -8.39 31.62 18.95
C SER A 77 -9.69 31.09 19.56
N LEU A 78 -10.69 30.77 18.72
CA LEU A 78 -11.99 30.22 19.12
C LEU A 78 -11.95 28.70 19.37
N LEU A 79 -10.90 28.01 18.90
CA LEU A 79 -10.69 26.59 19.20
C LEU A 79 -10.19 26.32 20.63
N LYS A 80 -9.84 27.36 21.40
CA LYS A 80 -9.42 27.19 22.80
C LYS A 80 -10.54 26.52 23.60
N ILE A 81 -10.17 25.56 24.46
CA ILE A 81 -11.13 24.79 25.27
C ILE A 81 -11.85 25.67 26.29
N SER A 82 -11.19 26.70 26.81
CA SER A 82 -11.78 27.64 27.77
C SER A 82 -12.80 28.54 27.07
N GLY A 83 -14.10 28.29 27.29
CA GLY A 83 -15.19 29.20 26.91
C GLY A 83 -15.90 28.89 25.59
N SER A 84 -15.50 27.85 24.85
CA SER A 84 -16.17 27.42 23.61
C SER A 84 -16.88 26.09 23.79
N SER A 85 -18.11 25.96 23.28
CA SER A 85 -18.78 24.65 23.27
C SER A 85 -18.17 23.72 22.22
N SER A 86 -18.31 22.40 22.42
CA SER A 86 -17.88 21.40 21.42
C SER A 86 -18.54 21.62 20.05
N ALA A 87 -19.77 22.13 20.01
CA ALA A 87 -20.47 22.43 18.76
C ALA A 87 -19.87 23.65 18.03
N ASP A 88 -19.51 24.70 18.78
CA ASP A 88 -18.84 25.89 18.21
C ASP A 88 -17.47 25.52 17.65
N GLN A 89 -16.71 24.71 18.39
CA GLN A 89 -15.41 24.19 17.93
C GLN A 89 -15.56 23.38 16.63
N ALA A 90 -16.57 22.51 16.55
CA ALA A 90 -16.85 21.76 15.33
C ALA A 90 -17.23 22.67 14.15
N ASN A 91 -17.96 23.76 14.41
CA ASN A 91 -18.32 24.74 13.39
C ASN A 91 -17.10 25.50 12.85
N VAL A 92 -16.22 25.94 13.76
CA VAL A 92 -14.97 26.61 13.43
C VAL A 92 -14.05 25.67 12.63
N LEU A 93 -13.91 24.41 13.04
CA LEU A 93 -13.12 23.41 12.32
C LEU A 93 -13.63 23.22 10.88
N ASN A 94 -14.94 23.13 10.65
CA ASN A 94 -15.49 23.02 9.28
C ASN A 94 -15.11 24.21 8.39
N LEU A 95 -15.13 25.44 8.94
CA LEU A 95 -14.75 26.65 8.22
C LEU A 95 -13.25 26.65 7.89
N LEU A 96 -12.41 26.27 8.86
CA LEU A 96 -10.95 26.19 8.71
C LEU A 96 -10.55 25.08 7.75
N GLU A 97 -11.13 23.88 7.86
CA GLU A 97 -10.90 22.75 6.98
C GLU A 97 -11.20 23.12 5.52
N SER A 98 -12.37 23.70 5.26
CA SER A 98 -12.77 24.11 3.90
C SER A 98 -11.84 25.20 3.35
N PHE A 99 -11.44 26.15 4.19
CA PHE A 99 -10.50 27.19 3.81
C PHE A 99 -9.13 26.61 3.45
N LEU A 100 -8.55 25.77 4.32
CA LEU A 100 -7.26 25.14 4.09
C LEU A 100 -7.31 24.21 2.88
N ALA A 101 -8.36 23.40 2.72
CA ALA A 101 -8.56 22.54 1.56
C ALA A 101 -8.44 23.32 0.24
N GLN A 102 -9.16 24.44 0.15
CA GLN A 102 -9.23 25.21 -1.09
C GLN A 102 -8.01 26.10 -1.31
N VAL A 103 -7.41 26.66 -0.26
CA VAL A 103 -6.19 27.47 -0.37
C VAL A 103 -5.01 26.58 -0.77
N LEU A 104 -4.85 25.42 -0.14
CA LEU A 104 -3.72 24.52 -0.41
C LEU A 104 -3.87 23.75 -1.74
N ALA A 105 -5.09 23.56 -2.25
CA ALA A 105 -5.31 22.92 -3.54
C ALA A 105 -5.04 23.84 -4.75
N LYS A 106 -4.91 25.16 -4.55
CA LYS A 106 -4.67 26.13 -5.63
C LYS A 106 -3.23 26.08 -6.12
N SER A 107 -3.04 26.38 -7.41
CA SER A 107 -1.72 26.58 -8.00
C SER A 107 -1.27 28.02 -7.78
N TRP A 108 -0.27 28.21 -6.93
CA TRP A 108 0.29 29.52 -6.58
C TRP A 108 1.55 29.82 -7.40
N PRO A 109 1.84 31.09 -7.74
CA PRO A 109 3.09 31.49 -8.38
C PRO A 109 4.33 31.02 -7.60
N ASN A 110 4.34 31.23 -6.29
CA ASN A 110 5.36 30.75 -5.36
C ASN A 110 4.70 29.88 -4.28
N ASN A 111 4.64 28.56 -4.53
CA ASN A 111 3.82 27.62 -3.75
C ASN A 111 4.00 27.68 -2.23
N SER A 112 5.22 27.87 -1.71
CA SER A 112 5.42 27.98 -0.26
C SER A 112 5.19 29.41 0.25
N THR A 113 5.80 30.40 -0.42
CA THR A 113 5.80 31.81 -0.02
C THR A 113 4.39 32.40 -0.01
N ASP A 114 3.62 32.19 -1.09
CA ASP A 114 2.29 32.78 -1.24
C ASP A 114 1.28 32.13 -0.31
N VAL A 115 1.35 30.81 -0.12
CA VAL A 115 0.51 30.08 0.84
C VAL A 115 0.76 30.56 2.26
N ILE A 116 2.03 30.68 2.68
CA ILE A 116 2.39 31.22 4.00
C ILE A 116 1.85 32.63 4.18
N ASN A 117 2.00 33.47 3.15
CA ASN A 117 1.51 34.84 3.20
C ASN A 117 -0.01 34.90 3.37
N VAL A 118 -0.77 34.10 2.63
CA VAL A 118 -2.24 34.07 2.72
C VAL A 118 -2.75 33.50 4.05
N ILE A 119 -2.08 32.47 4.60
CA ILE A 119 -2.56 31.79 5.81
C ILE A 119 -2.25 32.60 7.09
N ALA A 120 -1.02 33.10 7.24
CA ALA A 120 -0.61 33.71 8.51
C ALA A 120 0.39 34.87 8.36
N GLY A 121 0.98 35.08 7.19
CA GLY A 121 2.05 36.06 6.99
C GLY A 121 3.40 35.59 7.55
N PHE A 122 4.50 36.05 6.95
CA PHE A 122 5.85 35.58 7.32
C PHE A 122 6.25 35.90 8.77
N ALA A 123 5.76 37.00 9.34
CA ALA A 123 6.13 37.42 10.69
C ALA A 123 5.48 36.57 11.79
N SER A 124 4.31 35.97 11.51
CA SER A 124 3.48 35.29 12.50
C SER A 124 3.24 33.80 12.22
N ILE A 125 3.73 33.28 11.09
CA ILE A 125 3.50 31.90 10.65
C ILE A 125 3.83 30.86 11.73
N ASP A 126 4.99 30.95 12.37
CA ASP A 126 5.42 30.01 13.40
C ASP A 126 4.44 30.02 14.58
N LYS A 127 4.11 31.21 15.09
CA LYS A 127 3.19 31.39 16.22
C LYS A 127 1.81 30.83 15.87
N VAL A 128 1.27 31.19 14.71
CA VAL A 128 -0.09 30.83 14.29
C VAL A 128 -0.20 29.32 14.04
N PHE A 129 0.73 28.71 13.31
CA PHE A 129 0.71 27.26 13.06
C PHE A 129 0.95 26.45 14.33
N TYR A 130 1.86 26.88 15.19
CA TYR A 130 2.03 26.21 16.48
C TYR A 130 0.75 26.31 17.30
N GLN A 131 0.10 27.48 17.38
CA GLN A 131 -1.16 27.60 18.11
C GLN A 131 -2.26 26.72 17.51
N PHE A 132 -2.36 26.65 16.18
CA PHE A 132 -3.29 25.75 15.48
C PHE A 132 -3.08 24.29 15.89
N LEU A 133 -1.84 23.80 15.80
CA LEU A 133 -1.49 22.43 16.20
C LEU A 133 -1.73 22.17 17.69
N ASN A 134 -1.49 23.17 18.57
CA ASN A 134 -1.81 23.04 19.99
C ASN A 134 -3.30 22.87 20.23
N SER A 135 -4.10 23.73 19.59
CA SER A 135 -5.55 23.72 19.76
C SER A 135 -6.11 22.38 19.32
N ILE A 136 -5.62 21.82 18.21
CA ILE A 136 -6.03 20.49 17.77
C ILE A 136 -5.56 19.38 18.72
N ASP A 137 -4.31 19.40 19.18
CA ASP A 137 -3.79 18.42 20.17
C ASP A 137 -4.67 18.40 21.43
N LEU A 138 -5.01 19.58 21.96
CA LEU A 138 -5.88 19.74 23.13
C LEU A 138 -7.30 19.23 22.86
N ILE A 139 -7.89 19.55 21.71
CA ILE A 139 -9.23 19.07 21.31
C ILE A 139 -9.27 17.54 21.24
N ILE A 140 -8.26 16.92 20.62
CA ILE A 140 -8.19 15.46 20.46
C ILE A 140 -8.09 14.76 21.82
N ARG A 141 -7.24 15.27 22.73
CA ARG A 141 -7.01 14.68 24.05
C ARG A 141 -8.09 14.98 25.07
N SER A 142 -8.87 16.03 24.89
CA SER A 142 -9.90 16.44 25.84
C SER A 142 -10.96 15.37 26.01
N LYS A 143 -11.39 15.13 27.25
CA LYS A 143 -12.50 14.22 27.55
C LYS A 143 -13.87 14.88 27.37
N ASP A 144 -13.92 16.21 27.47
CA ASP A 144 -15.17 16.98 27.43
C ASP A 144 -15.64 17.30 26.01
N VAL A 145 -14.77 17.07 25.02
CA VAL A 145 -15.05 17.30 23.60
C VAL A 145 -15.67 16.04 22.99
N LYS A 146 -16.79 16.22 22.27
CA LYS A 146 -17.50 15.13 21.59
C LYS A 146 -16.63 14.52 20.48
N LEU A 147 -16.80 13.21 20.24
CA LEU A 147 -16.07 12.49 19.21
C LEU A 147 -16.20 13.12 17.82
N GLU A 148 -17.38 13.63 17.46
CA GLU A 148 -17.61 14.31 16.17
C GLU A 148 -16.68 15.51 15.97
N THR A 149 -16.41 16.28 17.02
CA THR A 149 -15.48 17.41 16.98
C THR A 149 -14.04 16.94 16.84
N LYS A 150 -13.67 15.85 17.51
CA LYS A 150 -12.35 15.23 17.37
C LYS A 150 -12.12 14.69 15.95
N ARG A 151 -13.13 14.04 15.35
CA ARG A 151 -13.14 13.59 13.95
C ARG A 151 -12.81 14.75 13.01
N LYS A 152 -13.58 15.85 13.10
CA LYS A 152 -13.36 17.08 12.33
C LYS A 152 -11.95 17.66 12.52
N ALA A 153 -11.39 17.58 13.72
CA ALA A 153 -10.03 18.04 13.98
C ALA A 153 -8.98 17.20 13.23
N VAL A 154 -9.13 15.87 13.23
CA VAL A 154 -8.26 14.94 12.48
C VAL A 154 -8.44 15.12 10.97
N GLU A 155 -9.67 15.29 10.47
CA GLU A 155 -9.95 15.62 9.07
C GLU A 155 -9.27 16.93 8.65
N THR A 156 -9.35 17.96 9.49
CA THR A 156 -8.66 19.24 9.26
C THR A 156 -7.15 19.04 9.15
N LEU A 157 -6.53 18.25 10.04
CA LEU A 157 -5.10 17.92 9.93
C LEU A 157 -4.80 17.15 8.64
N MET A 158 -5.63 16.17 8.27
CA MET A 158 -5.45 15.37 7.06
C MET A 158 -5.42 16.26 5.82
N VAL A 159 -6.43 17.11 5.65
CA VAL A 159 -6.53 18.08 4.55
C VAL A 159 -5.32 19.02 4.54
N THR A 160 -4.91 19.50 5.72
CA THR A 160 -3.77 20.42 5.84
C THR A 160 -2.48 19.74 5.39
N VAL A 161 -2.17 18.54 5.89
CA VAL A 161 -0.92 17.83 5.56
C VAL A 161 -0.91 17.40 4.09
N SER A 162 -2.02 16.89 3.57
CA SER A 162 -2.11 16.45 2.18
C SER A 162 -1.99 17.61 1.19
N GLY A 163 -2.66 18.74 1.46
CA GLY A 163 -2.53 19.95 0.64
C GLY A 163 -1.17 20.64 0.77
N ALA A 164 -0.60 20.68 1.98
CA ALA A 164 0.67 21.33 2.25
C ALA A 164 1.90 20.46 1.92
N TYR A 165 1.73 19.21 1.47
CA TYR A 165 2.80 18.22 1.37
C TYR A 165 4.02 18.69 0.56
N ASN A 166 3.81 19.50 -0.50
CA ASN A 166 4.89 20.06 -1.33
C ASN A 166 5.24 21.52 -0.96
N THR A 167 4.91 21.97 0.25
CA THR A 167 5.20 23.32 0.76
C THR A 167 6.02 23.24 2.04
N SER A 168 6.72 24.31 2.40
CA SER A 168 7.43 24.35 3.69
C SER A 168 6.48 24.31 4.91
N VAL A 169 5.18 24.53 4.74
CA VAL A 169 4.18 24.48 5.82
C VAL A 169 4.09 23.10 6.47
N VAL A 170 4.33 22.02 5.71
CA VAL A 170 4.26 20.66 6.27
C VAL A 170 5.37 20.41 7.31
N THR A 171 6.48 21.16 7.26
CA THR A 171 7.61 20.98 8.18
C THR A 171 7.28 21.37 9.62
N TYR A 172 6.26 22.22 9.85
CA TYR A 172 5.78 22.57 11.19
C TYR A 172 5.24 21.37 11.98
N PHE A 173 4.71 20.35 11.27
CA PHE A 173 4.26 19.11 11.90
C PHE A 173 5.43 18.30 12.46
N ASN A 174 6.61 18.35 11.82
CA ASN A 174 7.82 17.69 12.32
C ASN A 174 8.35 18.36 13.59
N GLN A 175 8.19 19.68 13.73
CA GLN A 175 8.73 20.44 14.88
C GLN A 175 7.90 20.28 16.15
N ARG A 176 6.56 20.34 16.04
CA ARG A 176 5.67 20.27 17.20
C ARG A 176 5.17 18.86 17.51
N GLY A 177 5.07 17.99 16.50
CA GLY A 177 4.65 16.59 16.62
C GLY A 177 3.18 16.41 17.04
N ILE A 178 2.39 15.69 16.24
CA ILE A 178 0.99 15.34 16.58
C ILE A 178 0.78 13.85 16.82
N PHE A 179 1.86 13.06 16.77
CA PHE A 179 1.82 11.60 16.83
C PHE A 179 1.08 11.05 18.06
N SER A 180 1.44 11.52 19.25
CA SER A 180 0.82 11.06 20.50
C SER A 180 -0.67 11.43 20.59
N ALA A 181 -1.09 12.55 19.98
CA ALA A 181 -2.50 12.94 19.92
C ALA A 181 -3.28 11.95 19.04
N LEU A 182 -2.74 11.61 17.87
CA LEU A 182 -3.34 10.66 16.94
C LEU A 182 -3.42 9.24 17.55
N MET A 183 -2.39 8.79 18.26
CA MET A 183 -2.45 7.51 18.98
C MET A 183 -3.53 7.52 20.06
N SER A 184 -3.65 8.61 20.83
CA SER A 184 -4.72 8.77 21.82
C SER A 184 -6.11 8.75 21.16
N TYR A 185 -6.26 9.35 19.98
CA TYR A 185 -7.50 9.34 19.21
C TYR A 185 -7.87 7.92 18.76
N ILE A 186 -6.92 7.17 18.21
CA ILE A 186 -7.10 5.79 17.75
C ILE A 186 -7.55 4.87 18.90
N THR A 187 -7.04 5.08 20.11
CA THR A 187 -7.40 4.27 21.28
C THR A 187 -8.74 4.61 21.90
N PHE A 188 -9.43 5.66 21.43
CA PHE A 188 -10.72 6.05 21.98
C PHE A 188 -11.80 5.06 21.52
N ASP A 189 -12.50 4.44 22.47
CA ASP A 189 -13.34 3.26 22.22
C ASP A 189 -14.51 3.49 21.26
N GLU A 190 -15.03 4.72 21.16
CA GLU A 190 -16.13 5.07 20.26
C GLU A 190 -15.68 5.35 18.82
N THR A 191 -14.36 5.31 18.54
CA THR A 191 -13.82 5.61 17.21
C THR A 191 -14.08 4.47 16.24
N GLU A 192 -14.80 4.75 15.15
CA GLU A 192 -15.05 3.77 14.10
C GLU A 192 -13.79 3.50 13.27
N ASP A 193 -13.69 2.29 12.71
CA ASP A 193 -12.57 1.82 11.89
C ASP A 193 -12.15 2.81 10.80
N THR A 194 -13.11 3.45 10.12
CA THR A 194 -12.83 4.44 9.07
C THR A 194 -11.96 5.59 9.60
N TYR A 195 -12.28 6.13 10.78
CA TYR A 195 -11.53 7.24 11.36
C TYR A 195 -10.21 6.79 12.00
N ILE A 196 -10.15 5.55 12.50
CA ILE A 196 -8.87 4.93 12.92
C ILE A 196 -7.91 4.91 11.72
N LEU A 197 -8.40 4.47 10.56
CA LEU A 197 -7.59 4.40 9.34
C LEU A 197 -7.22 5.78 8.79
N GLU A 198 -8.08 6.80 8.94
CA GLU A 198 -7.73 8.18 8.60
C GLU A 198 -6.57 8.70 9.47
N ALA A 199 -6.65 8.52 10.79
CA ALA A 199 -5.55 8.89 11.69
C ALA A 199 -4.27 8.11 11.35
N PHE A 200 -4.38 6.82 11.03
CA PHE A 200 -3.26 5.98 10.60
C PHE A 200 -2.63 6.46 9.28
N LYS A 201 -3.44 6.82 8.28
CA LYS A 201 -2.97 7.45 7.03
C LYS A 201 -2.22 8.74 7.28
N LEU A 202 -2.72 9.58 8.18
CA LEU A 202 -2.09 10.85 8.52
C LEU A 202 -0.69 10.63 9.12
N VAL A 203 -0.55 9.65 10.01
CA VAL A 203 0.76 9.28 10.57
C VAL A 203 1.71 8.79 9.48
N GLY A 204 1.26 7.92 8.58
CA GLY A 204 2.11 7.44 7.47
C GLY A 204 2.52 8.55 6.50
N LEU A 205 1.62 9.51 6.24
CA LEU A 205 1.93 10.65 5.39
C LEU A 205 2.99 11.56 6.04
N LEU A 206 2.84 11.84 7.34
CA LEU A 206 3.81 12.60 8.13
C LEU A 206 5.17 11.90 8.21
N ALA A 207 5.19 10.58 8.35
CA ALA A 207 6.42 9.78 8.29
C ALA A 207 7.10 9.86 6.90
N ASN A 208 6.36 10.15 5.84
CA ASN A 208 6.90 10.31 4.49
C ASN A 208 7.40 11.73 4.17
N VAL A 209 7.10 12.74 4.99
CA VAL A 209 7.51 14.13 4.73
C VAL A 209 9.04 14.22 4.76
N GLU A 210 9.64 14.64 3.65
CA GLU A 210 11.09 14.88 3.52
C GLU A 210 12.00 13.73 4.00
N LYS A 211 11.48 12.49 4.10
CA LYS A 211 12.19 11.37 4.72
C LYS A 211 13.48 10.96 4.01
N PHE A 212 13.68 11.42 2.77
CA PHE A 212 14.89 11.17 2.00
C PHE A 212 15.82 12.38 1.91
N GLU A 213 15.43 13.50 2.52
CA GLU A 213 16.12 14.78 2.48
C GLU A 213 16.68 15.13 3.85
N SER A 214 15.93 14.83 4.91
CA SER A 214 16.27 15.18 6.29
C SER A 214 15.84 14.07 7.26
N SER A 215 16.31 14.17 8.52
CA SER A 215 15.86 13.28 9.59
C SER A 215 14.40 13.59 9.93
N ASN A 216 13.50 12.65 9.65
CA ASN A 216 12.08 12.80 9.96
C ASN A 216 11.77 12.26 11.38
N PRO A 217 11.28 13.10 12.33
CA PRO A 217 10.98 12.68 13.69
C PRO A 217 9.93 11.57 13.79
N TYR A 218 8.96 11.53 12.87
CA TYR A 218 7.94 10.48 12.84
C TYR A 218 8.55 9.12 12.51
N GLN A 219 9.61 9.04 11.71
CA GLN A 219 10.31 7.78 11.45
C GLN A 219 10.97 7.22 12.72
N THR A 220 11.56 8.09 13.53
CA THR A 220 12.11 7.72 14.85
C THR A 220 10.99 7.28 15.80
N LEU A 221 9.91 8.07 15.88
CA LEU A 221 8.75 7.72 16.71
C LEU A 221 8.16 6.37 16.32
N LEU A 222 8.05 6.05 15.03
CA LEU A 222 7.58 4.74 14.57
C LEU A 222 8.49 3.60 15.03
N ALA A 223 9.80 3.79 14.98
CA ALA A 223 10.76 2.76 15.41
C ALA A 223 10.70 2.52 16.93
N ASP A 224 10.55 3.58 17.72
CA ASP A 224 10.53 3.54 19.19
C ASP A 224 9.13 3.23 19.76
N PHE A 225 8.11 3.13 18.91
CA PHE A 225 6.73 2.96 19.34
C PHE A 225 6.44 1.55 19.84
N VAL A 226 6.15 1.42 21.15
CA VAL A 226 5.93 0.12 21.82
C VAL A 226 4.52 -0.07 22.39
N ASP A 227 3.64 0.93 22.28
CA ASP A 227 2.26 0.79 22.79
C ASP A 227 1.44 -0.08 21.84
N GLU A 228 1.06 -1.27 22.32
CA GLU A 228 0.26 -2.21 21.55
C GLU A 228 -1.20 -1.78 21.41
N LYS A 229 -1.74 -0.92 22.30
CA LYS A 229 -3.17 -0.58 22.28
C LYS A 229 -3.61 0.06 20.96
N PRO A 230 -2.89 1.07 20.41
CA PRO A 230 -3.21 1.57 19.07
C PRO A 230 -3.05 0.50 17.99
N MET A 231 -2.01 -0.35 18.06
CA MET A 231 -1.77 -1.41 17.07
C MET A 231 -2.94 -2.41 17.02
N LEU A 232 -3.45 -2.82 18.18
CA LEU A 232 -4.59 -3.72 18.33
C LEU A 232 -5.93 -3.13 17.84
N LYS A 233 -6.01 -1.82 17.63
CA LYS A 233 -7.17 -1.16 16.98
C LYS A 233 -6.93 -0.94 15.48
N ILE A 234 -5.70 -0.58 15.09
CA ILE A 234 -5.31 -0.33 13.69
C ILE A 234 -5.36 -1.61 12.86
N ILE A 235 -4.78 -2.71 13.36
CA ILE A 235 -4.61 -3.95 12.59
C ILE A 235 -5.96 -4.58 12.16
N PRO A 236 -6.95 -4.71 13.05
CA PRO A 236 -8.27 -5.19 12.65
C PRO A 236 -8.97 -4.27 11.64
N ALA A 237 -8.88 -2.94 11.84
CA ALA A 237 -9.41 -1.97 10.89
C ALA A 237 -8.73 -2.09 9.51
N LEU A 238 -7.41 -2.36 9.48
CA LEU A 238 -6.67 -2.66 8.26
C LEU A 238 -7.18 -3.93 7.59
N GLY A 239 -7.36 -5.01 8.35
CA GLY A 239 -7.93 -6.26 7.85
C GLY A 239 -9.30 -6.05 7.19
N ALA A 240 -10.20 -5.31 7.86
CA ALA A 240 -11.50 -4.96 7.32
C ALA A 240 -11.39 -4.12 6.02
N GLU A 241 -10.44 -3.19 5.95
CA GLU A 241 -10.23 -2.38 4.74
C GLU A 241 -9.64 -3.20 3.59
N PHE A 242 -8.76 -4.16 3.86
CA PHE A 242 -8.24 -5.10 2.85
C PHE A 242 -9.35 -6.00 2.30
N VAL A 243 -10.29 -6.44 3.15
CA VAL A 243 -11.49 -7.16 2.73
C VAL A 243 -12.32 -6.29 1.77
N LYS A 244 -12.62 -5.03 2.11
CA LYS A 244 -13.35 -4.12 1.21
C LYS A 244 -12.64 -3.93 -0.13
N CYS A 245 -11.32 -3.70 -0.10
CA CYS A 245 -10.53 -3.53 -1.32
C CYS A 245 -10.48 -4.79 -2.19
N ARG A 246 -10.49 -5.98 -1.56
CA ARG A 246 -10.58 -7.26 -2.26
C ARG A 246 -11.96 -7.42 -2.89
N ASP A 247 -13.01 -7.15 -2.14
CA ASP A 247 -14.39 -7.34 -2.56
C ASP A 247 -14.78 -6.36 -3.68
N ASP A 248 -14.09 -5.22 -3.82
CA ASP A 248 -14.18 -4.35 -5.00
C ASP A 248 -13.84 -5.09 -6.33
N TYR A 249 -13.03 -6.17 -6.27
CA TYR A 249 -12.72 -7.03 -7.44
C TYR A 249 -13.73 -8.17 -7.64
N ILE A 250 -14.65 -8.39 -6.70
CA ILE A 250 -15.64 -9.46 -6.77
C ILE A 250 -16.93 -8.89 -7.33
N PRO A 251 -17.39 -9.34 -8.50
CA PRO A 251 -18.62 -8.82 -9.09
C PRO A 251 -19.81 -9.20 -8.20
N THR A 252 -20.61 -8.21 -7.82
CA THR A 252 -21.85 -8.44 -7.07
C THR A 252 -22.83 -9.21 -7.97
N GLN A 253 -23.41 -10.30 -7.47
CA GLN A 253 -24.36 -11.10 -8.24
C GLN A 253 -25.62 -10.28 -8.54
N THR A 254 -25.76 -9.82 -9.79
CA THR A 254 -26.90 -9.00 -10.24
C THR A 254 -28.04 -9.83 -10.83
N SER A 255 -27.82 -11.12 -11.14
CA SER A 255 -28.85 -12.00 -11.68
C SER A 255 -28.54 -13.48 -11.43
N TRP A 256 -29.57 -14.29 -11.19
CA TRP A 256 -29.46 -15.75 -11.00
C TRP A 256 -28.90 -16.48 -12.24
N PHE A 257 -29.04 -15.89 -13.44
CA PHE A 257 -28.71 -16.54 -14.72
C PHE A 257 -27.38 -16.11 -15.36
N ARG A 258 -26.67 -15.13 -14.81
CA ARG A 258 -25.36 -14.70 -15.33
C ARG A 258 -24.31 -14.85 -14.26
N THR A 259 -23.21 -15.54 -14.58
CA THR A 259 -21.95 -15.35 -13.87
C THR A 259 -21.56 -13.88 -14.02
N ALA A 260 -21.74 -13.11 -12.94
CA ALA A 260 -21.37 -11.71 -12.92
C ALA A 260 -19.86 -11.65 -13.17
N THR A 261 -19.44 -10.89 -14.18
CA THR A 261 -18.03 -10.58 -14.46
C THR A 261 -17.93 -9.06 -14.43
N LEU A 262 -16.85 -8.55 -13.84
CA LEU A 262 -16.60 -7.11 -13.87
C LEU A 262 -16.33 -6.68 -15.32
N SER A 263 -16.92 -5.57 -15.72
CA SER A 263 -16.60 -4.93 -17.00
C SER A 263 -15.16 -4.42 -17.01
N ASP A 264 -14.54 -4.31 -18.20
CA ASP A 264 -13.18 -3.77 -18.33
C ASP A 264 -13.05 -2.35 -17.75
N ALA A 265 -14.12 -1.54 -17.83
CA ALA A 265 -14.16 -0.21 -17.22
C ALA A 265 -14.11 -0.25 -15.69
N GLN A 266 -14.82 -1.18 -15.07
CA GLN A 266 -14.76 -1.38 -13.61
C GLN A 266 -13.37 -1.86 -13.18
N ILE A 267 -12.76 -2.79 -13.92
CA ILE A 267 -11.41 -3.28 -13.63
C ILE A 267 -10.38 -2.16 -13.79
N ALA A 268 -10.53 -1.30 -14.81
CA ALA A 268 -9.62 -0.18 -15.05
C ALA A 268 -9.67 0.89 -13.94
N ALA A 269 -10.82 1.03 -13.25
CA ALA A 269 -10.99 1.93 -12.12
C ALA A 269 -10.39 1.40 -10.80
N LEU A 270 -10.02 0.11 -10.75
CA LEU A 270 -9.37 -0.50 -9.59
C LEU A 270 -7.84 -0.40 -9.69
N PRO A 271 -7.11 -0.36 -8.56
CA PRO A 271 -7.61 -0.39 -7.18
C PRO A 271 -8.21 0.93 -6.70
N SER A 272 -9.18 0.86 -5.78
CA SER A 272 -9.83 2.02 -5.18
C SER A 272 -8.86 2.89 -4.36
N LYS A 273 -9.22 4.17 -4.14
CA LYS A 273 -8.41 5.11 -3.34
C LYS A 273 -8.20 4.67 -1.89
N ARG A 274 -9.01 3.73 -1.40
CA ARG A 274 -8.87 3.07 -0.10
C ARG A 274 -7.49 2.44 0.08
N LEU A 275 -6.91 1.92 -1.01
CA LEU A 275 -5.61 1.23 -0.99
C LEU A 275 -4.42 2.15 -0.69
N SER A 276 -4.61 3.47 -0.63
CA SER A 276 -3.66 4.43 -0.04
C SER A 276 -3.21 4.04 1.38
N ILE A 277 -3.99 3.21 2.08
CA ILE A 277 -3.64 2.65 3.38
C ILE A 277 -2.35 1.80 3.35
N LEU A 278 -1.90 1.31 2.18
CA LEU A 278 -0.61 0.63 2.07
C LEU A 278 0.59 1.53 2.37
N LEU A 279 0.45 2.85 2.23
CA LEU A 279 1.50 3.79 2.58
C LEU A 279 1.86 3.74 4.09
N PRO A 280 0.95 4.00 5.03
CA PRO A 280 1.25 3.84 6.46
C PRO A 280 1.58 2.39 6.82
N THR A 281 0.96 1.39 6.20
CA THR A 281 1.31 -0.02 6.44
C THR A 281 2.77 -0.30 6.10
N LEU A 282 3.27 0.19 4.97
CA LEU A 282 4.67 0.07 4.59
C LEU A 282 5.60 0.71 5.63
N GLU A 283 5.33 1.95 6.04
CA GLU A 283 6.19 2.65 7.01
C GLU A 283 6.24 1.92 8.36
N PHE A 284 5.09 1.50 8.88
CA PHE A 284 5.02 0.78 10.15
C PHE A 284 5.67 -0.60 10.07
N VAL A 285 5.42 -1.38 9.02
CA VAL A 285 6.06 -2.69 8.85
C VAL A 285 7.57 -2.55 8.71
N GLN A 286 8.05 -1.52 8.02
CA GLN A 286 9.48 -1.29 7.82
C GLN A 286 10.20 -0.83 9.10
N LYS A 287 9.58 0.06 9.90
CA LYS A 287 10.24 0.65 11.08
C LYS A 287 9.93 -0.06 12.39
N ASN A 288 8.78 -0.72 12.50
CA ASN A 288 8.28 -1.25 13.76
C ASN A 288 8.07 -2.77 13.69
N LYS A 289 9.02 -3.51 14.26
CA LYS A 289 8.95 -4.98 14.32
C LYS A 289 7.80 -5.49 15.18
N LEU A 290 7.40 -4.74 16.22
CA LEU A 290 6.26 -5.11 17.06
C LEU A 290 4.97 -5.06 16.22
N PHE A 291 4.75 -3.98 15.47
CA PHE A 291 3.62 -3.85 14.55
C PHE A 291 3.59 -4.99 13.52
N ALA A 292 4.74 -5.32 12.91
CA ALA A 292 4.83 -6.45 11.97
C ALA A 292 4.42 -7.78 12.63
N LYS A 293 4.90 -8.07 13.85
CA LYS A 293 4.50 -9.26 14.62
C LYS A 293 3.03 -9.25 15.00
N THR A 294 2.49 -8.12 15.46
CA THR A 294 1.07 -8.00 15.81
C THR A 294 0.19 -8.21 14.58
N LEU A 295 0.60 -7.71 13.41
CA LEU A 295 -0.12 -7.93 12.14
C LEU A 295 -0.16 -9.42 11.75
N ILE A 296 0.94 -10.13 11.94
CA ILE A 296 1.07 -11.57 11.60
C ILE A 296 0.28 -12.45 12.59
N THR A 297 0.32 -12.09 13.88
CA THR A 297 -0.30 -12.87 14.96
C THR A 297 -1.78 -12.55 15.18
N ASP A 298 -2.31 -11.53 14.48
CA ASP A 298 -3.73 -11.21 14.49
C ASP A 298 -4.57 -12.43 14.11
N LYS A 299 -5.65 -12.65 14.87
CA LYS A 299 -6.56 -13.78 14.68
C LYS A 299 -7.89 -13.35 14.10
N GLY A 300 -8.04 -12.07 13.77
CA GLY A 300 -9.32 -11.43 13.54
C GLY A 300 -10.15 -11.34 14.82
N HIS A 301 -11.27 -10.63 14.71
CA HIS A 301 -12.28 -10.53 15.75
C HIS A 301 -13.49 -11.40 15.42
N ARG A 302 -13.84 -12.28 16.35
CA ARG A 302 -15.13 -12.95 16.38
C ARG A 302 -16.11 -12.08 17.15
N THR A 303 -17.09 -11.51 16.47
CA THR A 303 -18.24 -10.87 17.13
C THR A 303 -19.42 -11.83 17.11
N LYS A 304 -20.46 -11.56 17.90
CA LYS A 304 -21.70 -12.38 17.88
C LYS A 304 -22.38 -12.42 16.50
N ASN A 305 -22.10 -11.46 15.63
CA ASN A 305 -22.83 -11.25 14.37
C ASN A 305 -21.99 -11.48 13.11
N TYR A 306 -20.67 -11.38 13.20
CA TYR A 306 -19.75 -11.63 12.08
C TYR A 306 -18.35 -12.00 12.58
N ASP A 307 -17.72 -12.91 11.87
CA ASP A 307 -16.31 -13.23 12.03
C ASP A 307 -15.50 -12.38 11.05
N THR A 308 -14.54 -11.61 11.55
CA THR A 308 -13.58 -10.89 10.71
C THR A 308 -12.39 -11.79 10.40
N GLU A 309 -11.91 -11.71 9.17
CA GLU A 309 -10.72 -12.43 8.72
C GLU A 309 -9.46 -11.82 9.37
N PRO A 310 -8.45 -12.62 9.73
CA PRO A 310 -7.15 -12.11 10.16
C PRO A 310 -6.58 -11.09 9.17
N ALA A 311 -5.98 -10.01 9.66
CA ALA A 311 -5.50 -8.92 8.82
C ALA A 311 -4.51 -9.39 7.74
N LEU A 312 -3.57 -10.27 8.09
CA LEU A 312 -2.63 -10.86 7.13
C LEU A 312 -3.34 -11.76 6.11
N ALA A 313 -4.35 -12.53 6.52
CA ALA A 313 -5.11 -13.39 5.61
C ALA A 313 -5.91 -12.55 4.59
N ALA A 314 -6.52 -11.44 5.06
CA ALA A 314 -7.20 -10.47 4.21
C ALA A 314 -6.20 -9.79 3.25
N PHE A 315 -5.00 -9.43 3.73
CA PHE A 315 -3.95 -8.84 2.90
C PHE A 315 -3.44 -9.80 1.81
N LEU A 316 -3.16 -11.07 2.15
CA LEU A 316 -2.77 -12.10 1.18
C LEU A 316 -3.87 -12.36 0.14
N SER A 317 -5.13 -12.39 0.60
CA SER A 317 -6.29 -12.49 -0.29
C SER A 317 -6.32 -11.32 -1.27
N LEU A 318 -6.25 -10.07 -0.78
CA LEU A 318 -6.18 -8.87 -1.60
C LEU A 318 -5.00 -8.91 -2.59
N CYS A 319 -3.82 -9.33 -2.15
CA CYS A 319 -2.64 -9.50 -3.00
C CYS A 319 -2.93 -10.41 -4.20
N SER A 320 -3.63 -11.54 -3.99
CA SER A 320 -3.99 -12.43 -5.11
C SER A 320 -4.85 -11.74 -6.19
N TYR A 321 -5.80 -10.88 -5.79
CA TYR A 321 -6.65 -10.11 -6.72
C TYR A 321 -5.87 -8.98 -7.38
N LEU A 322 -5.09 -8.25 -6.60
CA LEU A 322 -4.30 -7.11 -7.06
C LEU A 322 -3.22 -7.56 -8.05
N PHE A 323 -2.43 -8.57 -7.71
CA PHE A 323 -1.38 -9.13 -8.57
C PHE A 323 -1.95 -9.71 -9.86
N SER A 324 -3.10 -10.38 -9.81
CA SER A 324 -3.78 -10.85 -11.03
C SER A 324 -4.14 -9.69 -11.98
N ASN A 325 -4.34 -8.47 -11.47
CA ASN A 325 -4.76 -7.31 -12.24
C ASN A 325 -3.67 -6.24 -12.41
N GLN A 326 -2.43 -6.50 -12.01
CA GLN A 326 -1.36 -5.49 -11.96
C GLN A 326 -1.13 -4.79 -13.31
N ASN A 327 -1.27 -5.51 -14.42
CA ASN A 327 -1.05 -4.99 -15.76
C ASN A 327 -2.26 -4.27 -16.39
N LYS A 328 -3.34 -4.04 -15.64
CA LYS A 328 -4.56 -3.41 -16.15
C LYS A 328 -4.49 -1.87 -16.11
N ASN A 329 -3.79 -1.30 -15.14
CA ASN A 329 -3.63 0.14 -14.97
C ASN A 329 -2.29 0.42 -14.26
N PRO A 330 -1.53 1.47 -14.63
CA PRO A 330 -0.35 1.94 -13.88
C PRO A 330 -0.54 2.03 -12.36
N ARG A 331 -1.74 2.42 -11.91
CA ARG A 331 -2.10 2.44 -10.48
C ARG A 331 -2.01 1.04 -9.87
N ALA A 332 -2.60 0.03 -10.50
CA ALA A 332 -2.57 -1.35 -10.04
C ALA A 332 -1.14 -1.91 -9.98
N GLU A 333 -0.28 -1.54 -10.93
CA GLU A 333 1.14 -1.90 -10.93
C GLU A 333 1.88 -1.29 -9.73
N MET A 334 1.69 0.00 -9.46
CA MET A 334 2.34 0.67 -8.32
C MET A 334 1.92 0.06 -6.98
N TYR A 335 0.61 -0.16 -6.76
CA TYR A 335 0.13 -0.78 -5.53
C TYR A 335 0.58 -2.24 -5.40
N SER A 336 0.65 -2.99 -6.52
CA SER A 336 1.21 -4.35 -6.51
C SER A 336 2.67 -4.36 -6.06
N LYS A 337 3.48 -3.43 -6.57
CA LYS A 337 4.89 -3.32 -6.18
C LYS A 337 5.03 -2.99 -4.69
N VAL A 338 4.23 -2.08 -4.14
CA VAL A 338 4.23 -1.79 -2.69
C VAL A 338 3.79 -3.00 -1.88
N ALA A 339 2.77 -3.73 -2.32
CA ALA A 339 2.32 -4.93 -1.63
C ALA A 339 3.43 -6.00 -1.58
N LEU A 340 4.18 -6.20 -2.67
CA LEU A 340 5.34 -7.10 -2.67
C LEU A 340 6.46 -6.63 -1.73
N ILE A 341 6.72 -5.34 -1.63
CA ILE A 341 7.69 -4.79 -0.65
C ILE A 341 7.23 -5.09 0.78
N ILE A 342 5.94 -4.89 1.09
CA ILE A 342 5.37 -5.22 2.40
C ILE A 342 5.54 -6.71 2.69
N LEU A 343 5.24 -7.59 1.73
CA LEU A 343 5.43 -9.04 1.88
C LEU A 343 6.90 -9.41 2.10
N GLN A 344 7.84 -8.79 1.37
CA GLN A 344 9.28 -8.97 1.57
C GLN A 344 9.71 -8.60 2.99
N LEU A 345 9.17 -7.50 3.54
CA LEU A 345 9.50 -7.01 4.88
C LEU A 345 8.86 -7.86 5.99
N LEU A 346 7.68 -8.43 5.76
CA LEU A 346 7.00 -9.28 6.74
C LEU A 346 7.60 -10.69 6.82
N LEU A 347 8.20 -11.17 5.73
CA LEU A 347 8.62 -12.56 5.61
C LEU A 347 9.58 -13.06 6.72
N PRO A 348 10.58 -12.29 7.19
CA PRO A 348 11.44 -12.71 8.30
C PRO A 348 10.66 -12.96 9.60
N GLU A 349 9.67 -12.11 9.89
CA GLU A 349 8.82 -12.25 11.08
C GLU A 349 7.74 -13.33 10.88
N LEU A 350 7.35 -13.61 9.63
CA LEU A 350 6.34 -14.61 9.28
C LEU A 350 6.82 -16.04 9.48
N HIS A 351 8.14 -16.29 9.49
CA HIS A 351 8.73 -17.64 9.55
C HIS A 351 8.10 -18.52 10.66
N GLN A 352 7.86 -17.97 11.85
CA GLN A 352 7.28 -18.73 12.98
C GLN A 352 5.79 -19.04 12.82
N SER A 353 5.04 -18.20 12.09
CA SER A 353 3.60 -18.36 11.84
C SER A 353 3.31 -18.88 10.43
N PHE A 354 4.33 -19.29 9.68
CA PHE A 354 4.22 -19.62 8.26
C PHE A 354 3.21 -20.74 7.97
N ASN A 355 3.13 -21.72 8.88
CA ASN A 355 2.20 -22.85 8.82
C ASN A 355 0.88 -22.62 9.57
N THR A 356 0.63 -21.40 10.07
CA THR A 356 -0.64 -21.05 10.71
C THR A 356 -1.77 -21.11 9.67
N LYS A 357 -2.80 -21.90 9.98
CA LYS A 357 -3.99 -22.02 9.12
C LYS A 357 -4.79 -20.73 9.12
N ALA A 358 -5.20 -20.28 7.94
CA ALA A 358 -6.00 -19.08 7.77
C ALA A 358 -7.00 -19.24 6.62
N SER A 359 -8.15 -18.57 6.73
CA SER A 359 -9.12 -18.48 5.63
C SER A 359 -8.63 -17.46 4.61
N ILE A 360 -7.97 -17.92 3.55
CA ILE A 360 -7.40 -17.08 2.49
C ILE A 360 -8.19 -17.31 1.20
N LYS A 361 -8.72 -16.25 0.61
CA LYS A 361 -9.49 -16.29 -0.65
C LYS A 361 -8.58 -15.91 -1.81
N ILE A 362 -8.21 -16.89 -2.64
CA ILE A 362 -7.30 -16.70 -3.78
C ILE A 362 -8.08 -16.47 -5.09
N ASN A 363 -7.81 -15.35 -5.77
CA ASN A 363 -8.43 -15.00 -7.07
C ASN A 363 -8.09 -15.98 -8.20
N ALA A 364 -6.97 -16.70 -8.11
CA ALA A 364 -6.57 -17.66 -9.13
C ALA A 364 -7.63 -18.74 -9.43
N LYS A 365 -8.60 -18.96 -8.53
CA LYS A 365 -9.76 -19.83 -8.75
C LYS A 365 -10.73 -19.31 -9.82
N GLN A 366 -10.75 -18.00 -10.07
CA GLN A 366 -11.65 -17.34 -11.01
C GLN A 366 -11.03 -17.08 -12.39
N ARG A 367 -9.73 -17.38 -12.57
CA ARG A 367 -9.00 -17.22 -13.82
C ARG A 367 -8.54 -18.55 -14.38
N LYS A 368 -8.40 -18.63 -15.70
CA LYS A 368 -7.85 -19.80 -16.39
C LYS A 368 -6.35 -19.62 -16.61
N PRO A 369 -5.52 -20.63 -16.32
CA PRO A 369 -5.86 -21.93 -15.71
C PRO A 369 -6.07 -21.81 -14.19
N PRO A 370 -7.08 -22.46 -13.60
CA PRO A 370 -7.35 -22.37 -12.17
C PRO A 370 -6.25 -23.04 -11.35
N LEU A 371 -5.98 -22.52 -10.15
CA LEU A 371 -5.13 -23.21 -9.17
C LEU A 371 -5.91 -24.32 -8.44
N PRO A 372 -5.26 -25.45 -8.06
CA PRO A 372 -5.87 -26.52 -7.29
C PRO A 372 -6.43 -26.07 -5.94
N GLU A 373 -7.47 -26.74 -5.46
CA GLU A 373 -7.97 -26.50 -4.11
C GLU A 373 -7.03 -27.10 -3.07
N THR A 374 -6.51 -26.25 -2.18
CA THR A 374 -5.75 -26.70 -1.02
C THR A 374 -6.70 -26.90 0.15
N GLU A 375 -6.74 -28.09 0.75
CA GLU A 375 -7.68 -28.45 1.83
C GLU A 375 -7.59 -27.52 3.05
N ALA A 376 -6.38 -27.04 3.37
CA ALA A 376 -6.14 -26.08 4.44
C ALA A 376 -5.09 -25.05 4.03
N TYR A 377 -5.52 -23.81 3.78
CA TYR A 377 -4.61 -22.71 3.51
C TYR A 377 -3.83 -22.30 4.77
N THR A 378 -2.51 -22.16 4.62
CA THR A 378 -1.63 -21.52 5.59
C THR A 378 -1.18 -20.17 5.05
N PHE A 379 -0.55 -19.33 5.89
CA PHE A 379 0.04 -18.08 5.40
C PHE A 379 1.09 -18.33 4.30
N GLY A 380 1.90 -19.39 4.43
CA GLY A 380 2.87 -19.78 3.42
C GLY A 380 2.22 -20.17 2.08
N THR A 381 1.17 -20.99 2.11
CA THR A 381 0.51 -21.41 0.85
C THR A 381 -0.22 -20.25 0.19
N GLY A 382 -0.87 -19.39 0.98
CA GLY A 382 -1.51 -18.17 0.47
C GLY A 382 -0.52 -17.17 -0.11
N LEU A 383 0.68 -17.05 0.48
CA LEU A 383 1.77 -16.22 -0.04
C LEU A 383 2.27 -16.73 -1.39
N LEU A 384 2.58 -18.03 -1.50
CA LEU A 384 3.00 -18.61 -2.79
C LEU A 384 1.93 -18.46 -3.86
N ASP A 385 0.65 -18.69 -3.54
CA ASP A 385 -0.45 -18.54 -4.49
C ASP A 385 -0.61 -17.09 -4.97
N ALA A 386 -0.44 -16.11 -4.08
CA ALA A 386 -0.43 -14.70 -4.47
C ALA A 386 0.75 -14.41 -5.42
N LEU A 387 1.96 -14.87 -5.10
CA LEU A 387 3.13 -14.71 -5.97
C LEU A 387 2.94 -15.40 -7.34
N LEU A 388 2.31 -16.57 -7.37
CA LEU A 388 1.93 -17.23 -8.62
C LEU A 388 0.96 -16.40 -9.44
N CYS A 389 -0.02 -15.74 -8.81
CA CYS A 389 -0.91 -14.82 -9.52
C CYS A 389 -0.13 -13.70 -10.21
N CYS A 390 0.90 -13.16 -9.54
CA CYS A 390 1.79 -12.15 -10.11
C CYS A 390 2.52 -12.68 -11.34
N LEU A 391 3.20 -13.82 -11.21
CA LEU A 391 4.06 -14.38 -12.26
C LEU A 391 3.26 -14.95 -13.45
N ARG A 392 2.14 -15.63 -13.20
CA ARG A 392 1.39 -16.40 -14.21
C ARG A 392 0.51 -15.53 -15.10
N TYR A 393 -0.22 -14.56 -14.54
CA TYR A 393 -1.29 -13.86 -15.27
C TYR A 393 -0.86 -12.57 -15.96
N ASN A 394 0.42 -12.21 -15.87
CA ASN A 394 0.91 -10.89 -16.26
C ASN A 394 2.11 -10.91 -17.21
N MET A 395 2.37 -12.06 -17.86
CA MET A 395 3.45 -12.16 -18.84
C MET A 395 3.12 -11.26 -20.04
N LYS A 396 3.80 -10.12 -20.12
CA LYS A 396 3.73 -9.15 -21.21
C LYS A 396 5.15 -8.78 -21.65
N LYS A 397 5.27 -8.23 -22.86
CA LYS A 397 6.53 -7.74 -23.42
C LYS A 397 6.54 -6.20 -23.40
N PRO A 398 7.58 -5.55 -22.86
CA PRO A 398 8.66 -6.11 -22.04
C PRO A 398 8.14 -6.61 -20.67
N LEU A 399 8.90 -7.48 -20.01
CA LEU A 399 8.57 -7.93 -18.65
C LEU A 399 8.64 -6.73 -17.68
N PRO A 400 7.61 -6.51 -16.85
CA PRO A 400 7.64 -5.42 -15.89
C PRO A 400 8.64 -5.69 -14.76
N ASP A 401 9.29 -4.64 -14.24
CA ASP A 401 10.28 -4.71 -13.14
C ASP A 401 9.74 -5.38 -11.86
N ILE A 402 8.42 -5.47 -11.72
CA ILE A 402 7.75 -6.17 -10.61
C ILE A 402 8.07 -7.67 -10.56
N TYR A 403 8.48 -8.27 -11.68
CA TYR A 403 8.85 -9.69 -11.75
C TYR A 403 10.12 -10.00 -10.97
N ASP A 404 11.16 -9.14 -11.01
CA ASP A 404 12.38 -9.32 -10.19
C ASP A 404 11.99 -9.37 -8.70
N LEU A 405 11.18 -8.41 -8.25
CA LEU A 405 10.73 -8.35 -6.87
C LEU A 405 9.86 -9.57 -6.50
N ALA A 406 8.93 -9.97 -7.36
CA ALA A 406 8.10 -11.16 -7.13
C ALA A 406 8.97 -12.43 -6.98
N LEU A 407 9.97 -12.61 -7.86
CA LEU A 407 10.90 -13.73 -7.81
C LEU A 407 11.78 -13.68 -6.54
N VAL A 408 12.21 -12.51 -6.09
CA VAL A 408 12.95 -12.35 -4.82
C VAL A 408 12.08 -12.76 -3.63
N VAL A 409 10.81 -12.37 -3.60
CA VAL A 409 9.89 -12.81 -2.53
C VAL A 409 9.61 -14.32 -2.64
N THR A 410 9.50 -14.87 -3.86
CA THR A 410 9.38 -16.32 -4.07
C THR A 410 10.62 -17.08 -3.57
N GLU A 411 11.83 -16.60 -3.90
CA GLU A 411 13.10 -17.14 -3.43
C GLU A 411 13.15 -17.21 -1.90
N ALA A 412 12.82 -16.10 -1.24
CA ALA A 412 12.81 -16.05 0.21
C ALA A 412 11.69 -16.92 0.82
N THR A 413 10.54 -17.04 0.15
CA THR A 413 9.47 -17.94 0.60
C THR A 413 9.89 -19.41 0.49
N LEU A 414 10.62 -19.78 -0.57
CA LEU A 414 11.22 -21.11 -0.74
C LEU A 414 12.30 -21.39 0.31
N MET A 415 13.07 -20.38 0.74
CA MET A 415 14.00 -20.53 1.88
C MET A 415 13.26 -20.94 3.16
N VAL A 416 12.09 -20.38 3.43
CA VAL A 416 11.30 -20.77 4.61
C VAL A 416 10.80 -22.20 4.47
N TYR A 417 10.28 -22.57 3.30
CA TYR A 417 9.85 -23.95 3.02
C TYR A 417 10.95 -25.00 3.02
N ARG A 418 12.22 -24.60 2.86
CA ARG A 418 13.37 -25.49 3.05
C ARG A 418 13.37 -26.11 4.45
N ASP A 419 13.02 -25.30 5.45
CA ASP A 419 13.14 -25.64 6.87
C ASP A 419 11.80 -26.12 7.47
N THR A 420 10.69 -25.99 6.73
CA THR A 420 9.35 -26.34 7.21
C THR A 420 8.62 -27.27 6.24
N PRO A 421 8.00 -28.36 6.72
CA PRO A 421 7.25 -29.27 5.86
C PRO A 421 6.06 -28.56 5.21
N SER A 422 5.75 -28.93 3.97
CA SER A 422 4.73 -28.27 3.16
C SER A 422 3.73 -29.26 2.56
N ASN A 423 2.45 -28.91 2.65
CA ASN A 423 1.40 -29.50 1.82
C ASN A 423 1.00 -28.46 0.79
N TYR A 424 1.79 -28.34 -0.27
CA TYR A 424 1.60 -27.35 -1.32
C TYR A 424 1.56 -28.00 -2.71
N HIS A 425 0.84 -27.38 -3.65
CA HIS A 425 0.72 -27.85 -5.03
C HIS A 425 1.92 -27.41 -5.88
N TRP A 426 3.10 -27.89 -5.50
CA TRP A 426 4.41 -27.57 -6.07
C TRP A 426 4.47 -27.63 -7.61
N ASN A 427 3.71 -28.56 -8.19
CA ASN A 427 3.63 -28.74 -9.64
C ASN A 427 3.28 -27.43 -10.40
N GLU A 428 2.36 -26.61 -9.89
CA GLU A 428 1.97 -25.35 -10.55
C GLU A 428 3.07 -24.30 -10.47
N LEU A 429 3.83 -24.28 -9.36
CA LEU A 429 4.98 -23.39 -9.20
C LEU A 429 6.05 -23.70 -10.22
N TRP A 430 6.44 -24.97 -10.34
CA TRP A 430 7.44 -25.42 -11.31
C TRP A 430 7.00 -25.10 -12.74
N SER A 431 5.73 -25.38 -13.08
CA SER A 431 5.17 -25.02 -14.39
C SER A 431 5.23 -23.52 -14.66
N THR A 432 4.88 -22.69 -13.67
CA THR A 432 4.87 -21.23 -13.85
C THR A 432 6.28 -20.69 -14.07
N LEU A 433 7.26 -21.16 -13.29
CA LEU A 433 8.67 -20.77 -13.46
C LEU A 433 9.23 -21.20 -14.81
N LEU A 434 8.96 -22.43 -15.25
CA LEU A 434 9.45 -22.95 -16.53
C LEU A 434 8.76 -22.29 -17.73
N ASN A 435 7.47 -21.98 -17.63
CA ASN A 435 6.77 -21.17 -18.63
C ASN A 435 7.37 -19.76 -18.74
N LEU A 436 7.79 -19.17 -17.62
CA LEU A 436 8.49 -17.89 -17.62
C LEU A 436 9.86 -18.01 -18.30
N VAL A 437 10.61 -19.10 -18.09
CA VAL A 437 11.87 -19.38 -18.82
C VAL A 437 11.62 -19.44 -20.33
N GLN A 438 10.61 -20.20 -20.76
CA GLN A 438 10.25 -20.30 -22.18
C GLN A 438 9.87 -18.93 -22.76
N PHE A 439 9.11 -18.12 -22.01
CA PHE A 439 8.73 -16.76 -22.40
C PHE A 439 9.95 -15.85 -22.57
N ILE A 440 10.89 -15.86 -21.61
CA ILE A 440 12.13 -15.07 -21.68
C ILE A 440 12.96 -15.48 -22.90
N ASN A 441 13.13 -16.77 -23.15
CA ASN A 441 13.89 -17.26 -24.30
C ASN A 441 13.26 -16.85 -25.64
N LYS A 442 11.93 -16.94 -25.75
CA LYS A 442 11.20 -16.52 -26.95
C LYS A 442 11.37 -15.02 -27.26
N HIS A 443 11.69 -14.22 -26.25
CA HIS A 443 11.81 -12.78 -26.35
C HIS A 443 13.24 -12.27 -26.10
N ALA A 444 14.25 -13.15 -26.18
CA ALA A 444 15.64 -12.86 -25.83
C ALA A 444 16.27 -11.72 -26.65
N ASP A 445 15.93 -11.62 -27.94
CA ASP A 445 16.51 -10.62 -28.86
C ASP A 445 16.14 -9.17 -28.49
N ASP A 446 15.03 -8.98 -27.78
CA ASP A 446 14.52 -7.68 -27.34
C ASP A 446 14.87 -7.36 -25.87
N THR A 447 15.41 -8.32 -25.11
CA THR A 447 15.61 -8.23 -23.66
C THR A 447 17.09 -8.08 -23.24
N ASN A 448 17.92 -7.45 -24.07
CA ASN A 448 19.31 -7.10 -23.73
C ASN A 448 19.46 -6.08 -22.57
N SER A 449 18.39 -5.83 -21.80
CA SER A 449 18.39 -4.96 -20.63
C SER A 449 19.02 -5.62 -19.41
N THR A 450 19.60 -4.80 -18.53
CA THR A 450 20.18 -5.22 -17.24
C THR A 450 19.17 -5.91 -16.31
N SER A 451 17.87 -5.66 -16.48
CA SER A 451 16.79 -6.34 -15.74
C SER A 451 16.70 -7.83 -16.09
N SER A 452 16.78 -8.18 -17.37
CA SER A 452 16.62 -9.58 -17.83
C SER A 452 17.68 -10.53 -17.28
N LYS A 453 18.91 -10.03 -17.05
CA LYS A 453 19.98 -10.80 -16.41
C LYS A 453 19.67 -11.10 -14.93
N ARG A 454 19.02 -10.18 -14.21
CA ARG A 454 18.65 -10.39 -12.80
C ARG A 454 17.49 -11.35 -12.67
N ASP A 455 16.49 -11.21 -13.53
CA ASP A 455 15.32 -12.10 -13.58
C ASP A 455 15.73 -13.54 -13.85
N THR A 456 16.63 -13.74 -14.82
CA THR A 456 17.19 -15.05 -15.16
C THR A 456 17.89 -15.71 -13.97
N GLY A 457 18.73 -14.95 -13.24
CA GLY A 457 19.40 -15.45 -12.04
C GLY A 457 18.42 -15.84 -10.94
N ALA A 458 17.41 -15.01 -10.70
CA ALA A 458 16.40 -15.26 -9.66
C ALA A 458 15.55 -16.52 -9.98
N ILE A 459 15.12 -16.72 -11.23
CA ILE A 459 14.38 -17.92 -11.64
C ILE A 459 15.22 -19.18 -11.42
N LEU A 460 16.49 -19.17 -11.83
CA LEU A 460 17.40 -20.29 -11.62
C LEU A 460 17.60 -20.58 -10.13
N THR A 461 17.68 -19.55 -9.29
CA THR A 461 17.73 -19.72 -7.85
C THR A 461 16.44 -20.34 -7.31
N CYS A 462 15.26 -19.87 -7.72
CA CYS A 462 13.98 -20.48 -7.32
C CYS A 462 13.88 -21.98 -7.68
N LEU A 463 14.49 -22.43 -8.78
CA LEU A 463 14.56 -23.86 -9.14
C LEU A 463 15.66 -24.62 -8.38
N ALA A 464 16.82 -23.99 -8.15
CA ALA A 464 17.95 -24.62 -7.49
C ALA A 464 17.72 -24.85 -5.99
N ILE A 465 16.97 -23.98 -5.31
CA ILE A 465 16.64 -24.09 -3.88
C ILE A 465 16.02 -25.46 -3.54
N PRO A 466 14.87 -25.84 -4.14
CA PRO A 466 14.24 -27.12 -3.86
C PRO A 466 15.10 -28.31 -4.31
N LEU A 467 15.85 -28.19 -5.41
CA LEU A 467 16.77 -29.23 -5.90
C LEU A 467 17.91 -29.52 -4.92
N ALA A 468 18.49 -28.48 -4.33
CA ALA A 468 19.61 -28.58 -3.38
C ALA A 468 19.15 -28.89 -1.95
N SER A 469 17.87 -28.65 -1.62
CA SER A 469 17.33 -28.86 -0.28
C SER A 469 16.85 -30.29 -0.02
N GLU A 470 16.74 -30.66 1.26
CA GLU A 470 16.08 -31.89 1.69
C GLU A 470 14.61 -31.72 2.15
N GLY A 471 14.09 -30.49 2.12
CA GLY A 471 12.77 -30.16 2.70
C GLY A 471 11.54 -30.67 1.94
N LEU A 472 11.67 -30.98 0.64
CA LEU A 472 10.59 -31.57 -0.16
C LEU A 472 10.52 -33.10 0.00
N SER A 473 9.31 -33.66 -0.08
CA SER A 473 9.14 -35.13 -0.13
C SER A 473 9.78 -35.72 -1.40
N GLU A 474 10.13 -37.01 -1.37
CA GLU A 474 10.74 -37.67 -2.53
C GLU A 474 9.87 -37.55 -3.79
N GLU A 475 8.56 -37.71 -3.65
CA GLU A 475 7.60 -37.56 -4.75
C GLU A 475 7.59 -36.13 -5.32
N GLN A 476 7.55 -35.12 -4.47
CA GLN A 476 7.59 -33.71 -4.89
C GLN A 476 8.90 -33.36 -5.61
N LYS A 477 10.02 -33.95 -5.15
CA LYS A 477 11.33 -33.80 -5.80
C LYS A 477 11.39 -34.50 -7.15
N HIS A 478 10.85 -35.70 -7.27
CA HIS A 478 10.77 -36.41 -8.54
C HIS A 478 9.96 -35.61 -9.56
N GLN A 479 8.82 -35.03 -9.15
CA GLN A 479 8.02 -34.15 -10.02
C GLN A 479 8.81 -32.92 -10.49
N LEU A 480 9.59 -32.29 -9.61
CA LEU A 480 10.46 -31.17 -10.00
C LEU A 480 11.54 -31.60 -10.99
N ILE A 481 12.26 -32.69 -10.69
CA ILE A 481 13.31 -33.22 -11.56
C ILE A 481 12.74 -33.55 -12.94
N HIS A 482 11.59 -34.23 -12.99
CA HIS A 482 10.91 -34.56 -14.24
C HIS A 482 10.67 -33.30 -15.09
N LYS A 483 10.08 -32.25 -14.50
CA LYS A 483 9.82 -30.99 -15.21
C LYS A 483 11.07 -30.27 -15.65
N VAL A 484 12.13 -30.29 -14.85
CA VAL A 484 13.44 -29.71 -15.20
C VAL A 484 14.03 -30.43 -16.41
N VAL A 485 13.94 -31.76 -16.44
CA VAL A 485 14.44 -32.59 -17.56
C VAL A 485 13.59 -32.39 -18.82
N GLU A 486 12.26 -32.36 -18.71
CA GLU A 486 11.35 -32.07 -19.84
C GLU A 486 11.65 -30.70 -20.50
N ASN A 487 12.10 -29.73 -19.70
CA ASN A 487 12.39 -28.36 -20.14
C ASN A 487 13.88 -28.09 -20.32
N SER A 488 14.71 -29.14 -20.44
CA SER A 488 16.18 -29.01 -20.51
C SER A 488 16.65 -28.08 -21.62
N GLY A 489 16.05 -28.18 -22.81
CA GLY A 489 16.40 -27.34 -23.96
C GLY A 489 16.18 -25.85 -23.70
N ALA A 490 15.08 -25.49 -23.02
CA ALA A 490 14.79 -24.12 -22.65
C ALA A 490 15.78 -23.61 -21.57
N LEU A 491 16.10 -24.43 -20.57
CA LEU A 491 17.05 -24.08 -19.51
C LEU A 491 18.47 -23.88 -20.06
N LYS A 492 18.94 -24.76 -20.95
CA LYS A 492 20.22 -24.63 -21.66
C LYS A 492 20.29 -23.35 -22.48
N THR A 493 19.24 -23.05 -23.22
CA THR A 493 19.13 -21.82 -24.03
C THR A 493 19.20 -20.57 -23.15
N LEU A 494 18.48 -20.56 -22.02
CA LEU A 494 18.48 -19.45 -21.08
C LEU A 494 19.90 -19.21 -20.50
N ILE A 495 20.55 -20.26 -20.01
CA ILE A 495 21.87 -20.16 -19.41
C ILE A 495 22.92 -19.72 -20.44
N ALA A 496 22.82 -20.23 -21.67
CA ALA A 496 23.70 -19.83 -22.77
C ALA A 496 23.51 -18.36 -23.19
N ASN A 497 22.26 -17.93 -23.39
CA ASN A 497 21.93 -16.56 -23.82
C ASN A 497 22.41 -15.52 -22.80
N TYR A 498 22.23 -15.80 -21.51
CA TYR A 498 22.61 -14.88 -20.44
C TYR A 498 24.03 -15.12 -19.87
N LYS A 499 24.75 -16.12 -20.39
CA LYS A 499 26.10 -16.54 -19.93
C LYS A 499 26.21 -16.66 -18.41
N SER A 500 25.17 -17.19 -17.77
CA SER A 500 25.13 -17.30 -16.31
C SER A 500 26.12 -18.36 -15.82
N LYS A 501 26.97 -18.00 -14.85
CA LYS A 501 27.93 -18.90 -14.18
C LYS A 501 27.63 -19.04 -12.68
N THR A 502 26.42 -18.70 -12.25
CA THR A 502 26.03 -18.78 -10.83
C THR A 502 25.97 -20.22 -10.35
N SER A 503 26.15 -20.45 -9.05
CA SER A 503 26.01 -21.80 -8.48
C SER A 503 24.60 -22.36 -8.71
N SER A 504 23.57 -21.52 -8.75
CA SER A 504 22.20 -21.90 -9.13
C SER A 504 22.12 -22.49 -10.55
N ALA A 505 22.82 -21.87 -11.52
CA ALA A 505 22.86 -22.37 -12.89
C ALA A 505 23.57 -23.72 -12.99
N LEU A 506 24.66 -23.90 -12.23
CA LEU A 506 25.42 -25.16 -12.20
C LEU A 506 24.62 -26.31 -11.60
N ILE A 507 23.85 -26.08 -10.53
CA ILE A 507 22.96 -27.10 -9.94
C ILE A 507 21.90 -27.54 -10.95
N VAL A 508 21.22 -26.58 -11.59
CA VAL A 508 20.20 -26.89 -12.60
C VAL A 508 20.80 -27.64 -13.79
N MET A 509 21.94 -27.19 -14.31
CA MET A 509 22.64 -27.86 -15.42
C MET A 509 23.13 -29.26 -15.05
N SER A 510 23.76 -29.44 -13.89
CA SER A 510 24.21 -30.75 -13.42
C SER A 510 23.04 -31.72 -13.27
N THR A 511 21.87 -31.23 -12.85
CA THR A 511 20.64 -32.03 -12.77
C THR A 511 20.20 -32.50 -14.16
N VAL A 512 20.12 -31.56 -15.11
CA VAL A 512 19.75 -31.83 -16.49
C VAL A 512 20.71 -32.82 -17.16
N ASP A 513 22.02 -32.56 -17.07
CA ASP A 513 23.05 -33.38 -17.73
C ASP A 513 23.11 -34.80 -17.15
N HIS A 514 22.91 -34.95 -15.83
CA HIS A 514 22.86 -36.25 -15.18
C HIS A 514 21.73 -37.12 -15.75
N PHE A 515 20.49 -36.61 -15.73
CA PHE A 515 19.33 -37.39 -16.15
C PHE A 515 19.24 -37.57 -17.67
N GLU A 516 19.64 -36.58 -18.49
CA GLU A 516 19.76 -36.79 -19.93
C GLU A 516 20.75 -37.91 -20.27
N SER A 517 21.91 -37.95 -19.59
CA SER A 517 22.91 -39.00 -19.84
C SER A 517 22.39 -40.41 -19.52
N ILE A 518 21.48 -40.52 -18.54
CA ILE A 518 20.86 -41.79 -18.16
C ILE A 518 19.75 -42.14 -19.14
N ILE A 519 18.89 -41.19 -19.49
CA ILE A 519 17.80 -41.41 -20.47
C ILE A 519 18.37 -41.87 -21.81
N VAL A 520 19.47 -41.28 -22.27
CA VAL A 520 20.16 -41.71 -23.50
C VAL A 520 20.71 -43.14 -23.37
N LYS A 521 21.29 -43.51 -22.23
CA LYS A 521 21.80 -44.87 -21.97
C LYS A 521 20.68 -45.90 -21.88
N GLU A 522 19.53 -45.55 -21.29
CA GLU A 522 18.41 -46.47 -21.16
C GLU A 522 17.58 -46.59 -22.43
N HIS A 523 17.40 -45.52 -23.22
CA HIS A 523 16.78 -45.60 -24.55
C HIS A 523 17.56 -46.54 -25.50
N GLN A 524 18.87 -46.71 -25.29
CA GLN A 524 19.67 -47.69 -26.01
C GLN A 524 19.45 -49.14 -25.54
N GLN A 525 18.86 -49.36 -24.35
CA GLN A 525 18.75 -50.67 -23.71
C GLN A 525 17.31 -51.20 -23.55
N ARG A 526 16.27 -50.35 -23.48
CA ARG A 526 14.81 -50.63 -23.65
C ARG A 526 14.00 -49.37 -23.30
N SER A 527 12.81 -49.21 -23.87
CA SER A 527 11.84 -48.14 -23.55
C SER A 527 11.45 -48.12 -22.07
N ALA A 528 12.22 -47.42 -21.23
CA ALA A 528 11.95 -47.23 -19.82
C ALA A 528 11.08 -45.97 -19.60
N ASN A 529 10.11 -46.07 -18.69
CA ASN A 529 9.31 -44.93 -18.25
C ASN A 529 10.21 -43.93 -17.49
N PRO A 530 10.30 -42.65 -17.91
CA PRO A 530 11.14 -41.63 -17.28
C PRO A 530 11.03 -41.55 -15.75
N ASP A 531 9.85 -41.81 -15.20
CA ASP A 531 9.61 -41.77 -13.75
C ASP A 531 10.37 -42.86 -12.98
N ILE A 532 10.50 -44.05 -13.57
CA ILE A 532 11.24 -45.17 -12.98
C ILE A 532 12.74 -44.86 -12.99
N VAL A 533 13.21 -44.28 -14.09
CA VAL A 533 14.62 -43.88 -14.26
C VAL A 533 15.02 -42.83 -13.22
N ILE A 534 14.17 -41.84 -12.98
CA ILE A 534 14.43 -40.76 -12.03
C ILE A 534 14.51 -41.32 -10.60
N ARG A 535 13.56 -42.19 -10.24
CA ARG A 535 13.50 -42.79 -8.90
C ARG A 535 14.74 -43.65 -8.61
N ASP A 536 15.12 -44.50 -9.56
CA ASP A 536 16.18 -45.49 -9.34
C ASP A 536 17.60 -44.87 -9.36
N ASN A 537 17.76 -43.65 -9.91
CA ASN A 537 19.04 -42.95 -10.02
C ASN A 537 19.22 -41.75 -9.08
N TYR A 538 18.34 -41.57 -8.09
CA TYR A 538 18.38 -40.43 -7.16
C TYR A 538 19.69 -40.29 -6.37
N SER A 539 20.36 -41.41 -6.03
CA SER A 539 21.65 -41.39 -5.33
C SER A 539 22.80 -40.86 -6.20
N GLY A 540 22.76 -41.13 -7.51
CA GLY A 540 23.70 -40.57 -8.49
C GLY A 540 23.49 -39.08 -8.69
N TYR A 541 22.22 -38.65 -8.71
CA TYR A 541 21.84 -37.24 -8.77
C TYR A 541 22.43 -36.44 -7.60
N LYS A 542 22.27 -36.91 -6.35
CA LYS A 542 22.84 -36.21 -5.17
C LYS A 542 24.35 -35.98 -5.29
N LYS A 543 25.08 -36.97 -5.82
CA LYS A 543 26.53 -36.85 -6.04
C LYS A 543 26.87 -35.83 -7.13
N SER A 544 26.04 -35.71 -8.16
CA SER A 544 26.26 -34.77 -9.27
C SER A 544 26.19 -33.30 -8.81
N ILE A 545 25.23 -32.96 -7.95
CA ILE A 545 25.03 -31.58 -7.49
C ILE A 545 25.94 -31.21 -6.30
N ALA A 546 26.41 -32.19 -5.53
CA ALA A 546 27.18 -31.98 -4.29
C ALA A 546 28.33 -30.96 -4.39
N PRO A 547 29.14 -30.90 -5.47
CA PRO A 547 30.23 -29.93 -5.58
C PRO A 547 29.77 -28.46 -5.56
N PHE A 548 28.52 -28.20 -5.96
CA PHE A 548 27.98 -26.85 -6.12
C PHE A 548 27.06 -26.43 -4.96
N VAL A 549 26.55 -27.38 -4.18
CA VAL A 549 25.61 -27.11 -3.08
C VAL A 549 26.22 -26.18 -2.02
N GLY A 550 27.49 -26.39 -1.65
CA GLY A 550 28.18 -25.56 -0.66
C GLY A 550 28.33 -24.10 -1.11
N SER A 551 28.79 -23.86 -2.34
CA SER A 551 28.92 -22.49 -2.89
C SER A 551 27.55 -21.83 -3.11
N PHE A 552 26.55 -22.60 -3.52
CA PHE A 552 25.18 -22.13 -3.68
C PHE A 552 24.58 -21.56 -2.41
N TRP A 553 24.71 -22.26 -1.28
CA TRP A 553 24.20 -21.77 0.01
C TRP A 553 25.00 -20.58 0.53
N ALA A 554 26.29 -20.45 0.18
CA ALA A 554 27.07 -19.26 0.49
C ALA A 554 26.64 -18.04 -0.34
N GLU A 555 26.28 -18.25 -1.62
CA GLU A 555 25.82 -17.22 -2.56
C GLU A 555 24.40 -16.71 -2.25
N ILE A 556 23.49 -17.59 -1.82
CA ILE A 556 22.12 -17.21 -1.46
C ILE A 556 22.12 -16.50 -0.11
N GLN A 557 22.19 -15.18 -0.15
CA GLN A 557 21.87 -14.33 0.99
C GLN A 557 20.50 -13.69 0.76
N PRO A 558 19.64 -13.60 1.78
CA PRO A 558 18.37 -12.90 1.67
C PRO A 558 18.61 -11.50 1.12
N ARG A 559 17.99 -11.17 -0.02
CA ARG A 559 18.11 -9.81 -0.57
C ARG A 559 17.36 -8.85 0.35
N GLU A 560 18.11 -8.14 1.18
CA GLU A 560 17.53 -7.11 2.05
C GLU A 560 16.89 -6.00 1.23
N PHE A 561 15.68 -5.62 1.62
CA PHE A 561 15.03 -4.43 1.10
C PHE A 561 15.83 -3.19 1.52
N LYS A 562 16.30 -2.41 0.53
CA LYS A 562 16.98 -1.13 0.77
C LYS A 562 16.12 0.00 0.24
N GLU A 563 15.50 0.73 1.16
CA GLU A 563 14.60 1.85 0.85
C GLU A 563 15.25 2.90 -0.07
N SER A 564 16.57 3.13 0.08
CA SER A 564 17.32 4.07 -0.75
C SER A 564 17.32 3.71 -2.25
N ARG A 565 17.25 2.42 -2.59
CA ARG A 565 17.16 1.96 -3.99
C ARG A 565 15.81 2.28 -4.62
N GLU A 566 14.75 2.33 -3.80
CA GLU A 566 13.38 2.57 -4.22
C GLU A 566 12.93 4.02 -4.00
N ARG A 567 13.84 4.94 -3.65
CA ARG A 567 13.52 6.36 -3.35
C ARG A 567 12.61 7.02 -4.39
N ILE A 568 12.94 6.87 -5.67
CA ILE A 568 12.19 7.51 -6.77
C ILE A 568 10.78 6.92 -6.85
N PHE A 569 10.67 5.59 -6.73
CA PHE A 569 9.41 4.88 -6.73
C PHE A 569 8.53 5.26 -5.53
N LEU A 570 9.09 5.28 -4.32
CA LEU A 570 8.36 5.61 -3.09
C LEU A 570 7.85 7.05 -3.12
N LYS A 571 8.65 8.02 -3.58
CA LYS A 571 8.18 9.40 -3.79
C LYS A 571 7.02 9.49 -4.77
N LYS A 572 7.07 8.72 -5.86
CA LYS A 572 5.98 8.66 -6.85
C LYS A 572 4.72 8.03 -6.23
N PHE A 573 4.89 6.98 -5.43
CA PHE A 573 3.80 6.32 -4.73
C PHE A 573 3.11 7.23 -3.70
N THR A 574 3.87 8.01 -2.92
CA THR A 574 3.28 8.98 -1.99
C THR A 574 2.46 10.04 -2.73
N LYS A 575 2.92 10.52 -3.89
CA LYS A 575 2.16 11.45 -4.74
C LYS A 575 0.86 10.82 -5.26
N GLU A 576 0.88 9.56 -5.67
CA GLU A 576 -0.33 8.83 -6.07
C GLU A 576 -1.31 8.64 -4.90
N CYS A 577 -0.81 8.46 -3.68
CA CYS A 577 -1.69 8.39 -2.49
C CYS A 577 -2.32 9.73 -2.12
N LEU A 578 -1.70 10.85 -2.51
CA LEU A 578 -2.22 12.20 -2.31
C LEU A 578 -3.25 12.62 -3.36
N ALA A 579 -3.24 11.99 -4.54
CA ALA A 579 -4.14 12.26 -5.67
C ALA A 579 -5.47 11.47 -5.59
#